data_AF-A0A8J1XV67-F1
#
_entry.id   AF-A0A8J1XV67-F1
#
_cell.length_a   1.000
_cell.length_b   1.000
_cell.length_c   1.000
_cell.angle_alpha   90.00
_cell.angle_beta   90.00
_cell.angle_gamma   90.00
#
_symmetry.space_group_name_H-M   'P 1'
#
loop_
_entity.id
_entity.type
_entity.pdbx_description
1 polymer ?
#
loop_
_entity_poly.entity_id
_entity_poly.type
_entity_poly.pdbx_seq_one_letter_code
_entity_poly.pdbx_strand_id
1 'polypeptide(L)'
;FRSYRGVSVPTACPPGSYCPPGTEDAMQNLCPPGTYSNKTSLQNETQCTPCDPGMCCTGQGNTEPLQQCSPGHRCILGAETCTPTDGVTGDICPEGLFCPMGSVTGEGCPLG
;
A
#
# COMPACT_ATOMS: atom_id res chain seq x y z
N PHE A 1 -34.75 24.27 22.75
CA PHE A 1 -35.19 23.11 21.95
C PHE A 1 -34.02 22.57 21.13
N ARG A 2 -33.62 21.34 21.46
CA ARG A 2 -32.92 20.29 20.68
C ARG A 2 -31.88 20.70 19.60
N SER A 3 -30.62 20.66 20.04
CA SER A 3 -29.46 19.95 19.46
C SER A 3 -29.44 19.72 17.94
N TYR A 4 -28.51 20.45 17.30
CA TYR A 4 -27.78 20.20 16.05
C TYR A 4 -28.15 18.90 15.34
N ARG A 5 -28.78 19.03 14.16
CA ARG A 5 -28.96 17.93 13.21
C ARG A 5 -27.58 17.32 12.94
N GLY A 6 -27.41 16.07 13.34
CA GLY A 6 -26.29 15.25 12.92
C GLY A 6 -26.22 15.32 11.40
N VAL A 7 -25.09 15.82 10.90
CA VAL A 7 -24.73 15.66 9.50
C VAL A 7 -24.65 14.15 9.30
N SER A 8 -25.65 13.57 8.64
CA SER A 8 -25.51 12.26 8.02
C SER A 8 -24.52 12.46 6.88
N VAL A 9 -23.23 12.54 7.22
CA VAL A 9 -22.19 12.28 6.24
C VAL A 9 -22.56 10.88 5.75
N PRO A 10 -22.86 10.66 4.45
CA PRO A 10 -23.01 9.30 3.95
C PRO A 10 -21.82 8.53 4.52
N THR A 11 -22.06 7.35 5.12
CA THR A 11 -21.00 6.53 5.72
C THR A 11 -20.00 6.21 4.61
N ALA A 12 -19.07 7.12 4.43
CA ALA A 12 -18.08 7.10 3.40
C ALA A 12 -17.16 5.95 3.79
N CYS A 13 -16.85 5.07 2.85
CA CYS A 13 -15.86 4.04 3.10
C CYS A 13 -14.62 4.71 3.68
N PRO A 14 -14.18 4.30 4.87
CA PRO A 14 -13.01 4.88 5.47
C PRO A 14 -11.80 4.66 4.54
N PRO A 15 -10.77 5.49 4.66
CA PRO A 15 -9.52 5.22 3.98
C PRO A 15 -9.01 3.82 4.35
N GLY A 16 -8.36 3.17 3.39
CA GLY A 16 -7.92 1.78 3.50
C GLY A 16 -9.00 0.75 3.19
N SER A 17 -10.26 1.12 2.94
CA SER A 17 -11.32 0.18 2.58
C SER A 17 -12.17 0.65 1.40
N TYR A 18 -12.88 -0.29 0.78
CA TYR A 18 -13.82 -0.02 -0.30
C TYR A 18 -15.18 -0.66 -0.02
N CYS A 19 -16.25 0.01 -0.42
CA CYS A 19 -17.62 -0.46 -0.24
C CYS A 19 -18.32 -0.51 -1.60
N PRO A 20 -18.33 -1.69 -2.27
CA PRO A 20 -19.21 -1.89 -3.41
C PRO A 20 -20.69 -1.81 -3.00
N PRO A 21 -21.62 -1.66 -3.95
CA PRO A 21 -23.05 -1.67 -3.67
C PRO A 21 -23.46 -2.92 -2.87
N GLY A 22 -24.16 -2.73 -1.75
CA GLY A 22 -24.58 -3.82 -0.86
C GLY A 22 -23.64 -4.11 0.31
N THR A 23 -22.59 -3.30 0.51
CA THR A 23 -21.74 -3.40 1.70
C THR A 23 -22.49 -2.93 2.93
N GLU A 24 -22.53 -3.76 3.98
CA GLU A 24 -23.21 -3.45 5.23
C GLU A 24 -22.25 -2.82 6.26
N ASP A 25 -20.97 -3.19 6.22
CA ASP A 25 -19.94 -2.67 7.10
C ASP A 25 -18.81 -2.00 6.30
N ALA A 26 -18.43 -0.78 6.68
CA ALA A 26 -17.48 0.02 5.92
C ALA A 26 -16.03 -0.53 5.97
N MET A 27 -15.73 -1.45 6.89
CA MET A 27 -14.44 -2.15 6.97
C MET A 27 -14.52 -3.60 6.45
N GLN A 28 -15.64 -4.00 5.84
CA GLN A 28 -15.83 -5.35 5.31
C GLN A 28 -14.86 -5.69 4.18
N ASN A 29 -14.57 -4.73 3.29
CA ASN A 29 -13.62 -4.95 2.20
C ASN A 29 -12.46 -3.97 2.34
N LEU A 30 -11.34 -4.47 2.86
CA LEU A 30 -10.11 -3.72 3.02
C LEU A 30 -9.29 -3.75 1.74
N CYS A 31 -8.51 -2.70 1.49
CA CYS A 31 -7.52 -2.73 0.43
C CYS A 31 -6.55 -3.90 0.65
N PRO A 32 -6.25 -4.68 -0.40
CA PRO A 32 -5.40 -5.86 -0.31
C PRO A 32 -3.95 -5.49 0.05
N PRO A 33 -3.14 -6.47 0.49
CA PRO A 33 -1.70 -6.28 0.63
C PRO A 33 -1.08 -5.77 -0.66
N GLY A 34 0.02 -5.02 -0.54
CA GLY A 34 0.64 -4.37 -1.71
C GLY A 34 -0.13 -3.16 -2.22
N THR A 35 -1.22 -2.77 -1.55
CA THR A 35 -1.95 -1.54 -1.85
C THR A 35 -2.27 -0.76 -0.58
N TYR A 36 -2.58 0.53 -0.76
CA TYR A 36 -3.05 1.44 0.26
C TYR A 36 -4.08 2.40 -0.33
N SER A 37 -4.89 3.05 0.51
CA SER A 37 -5.74 4.14 0.08
C SER A 37 -5.93 5.18 1.16
N ASN A 38 -5.51 6.41 0.89
CA ASN A 38 -5.84 7.56 1.74
C ASN A 38 -7.22 8.16 1.39
N LYS A 39 -7.86 7.69 0.32
CA LYS A 39 -9.13 8.25 -0.16
C LYS A 39 -10.31 7.58 0.54
N THR A 40 -11.28 8.41 0.91
CA THR A 40 -12.60 7.96 1.39
C THR A 40 -13.52 7.62 0.22
N SER A 41 -14.56 6.82 0.50
CA SER A 41 -15.64 6.49 -0.46
C SER A 41 -15.17 5.67 -1.67
N LEU A 42 -14.18 4.80 -1.49
CA LEU A 42 -13.83 3.83 -2.52
C LEU A 42 -14.98 2.86 -2.74
N GLN A 43 -15.24 2.50 -3.99
CA GLN A 43 -16.30 1.54 -4.34
C GLN A 43 -15.76 0.21 -4.85
N ASN A 44 -14.47 0.16 -5.16
CA ASN A 44 -13.86 -1.00 -5.78
C ASN A 44 -12.40 -1.14 -5.33
N GLU A 45 -11.94 -2.38 -5.21
CA GLU A 45 -10.56 -2.74 -4.89
C GLU A 45 -9.55 -2.09 -5.86
N THR A 46 -9.91 -1.98 -7.13
CA THR A 46 -9.05 -1.35 -8.16
C THR A 46 -8.81 0.15 -7.94
N GLN A 47 -9.54 0.76 -7.01
CA GLN A 47 -9.31 2.15 -6.59
C GLN A 47 -8.28 2.26 -5.45
N CYS A 48 -7.85 1.13 -4.88
CA CYS A 48 -6.70 1.07 -3.99
C CYS A 48 -5.43 1.36 -4.81
N THR A 49 -4.57 2.19 -4.24
CA THR A 49 -3.32 2.62 -4.87
C THR A 49 -2.24 1.59 -4.55
N PRO A 50 -1.50 1.06 -5.55
CA PRO A 50 -0.38 0.17 -5.28
C PRO A 50 0.69 0.87 -4.44
N CYS A 51 1.41 0.12 -3.59
CA CYS A 51 2.52 0.68 -2.83
C CYS A 51 3.55 1.31 -3.75
N ASP A 52 4.04 2.48 -3.33
CA ASP A 52 5.01 3.21 -4.09
C ASP A 52 6.32 2.42 -4.27
N PRO A 53 7.05 2.63 -5.37
CA PRO A 53 8.35 2.03 -5.57
C PRO A 53 9.30 2.31 -4.39
N GLY A 54 10.06 1.30 -3.97
CA GLY A 54 10.92 1.37 -2.78
C GLY A 54 10.15 1.23 -1.46
N MET A 55 8.82 1.09 -1.48
CA MET A 55 7.98 0.95 -0.30
C MET A 55 7.20 -0.38 -0.35
N CYS A 56 6.76 -0.83 0.81
CA CYS A 56 5.97 -2.03 1.03
C CYS A 56 4.74 -1.70 1.89
N CYS A 57 3.60 -2.30 1.56
CA CYS A 57 2.39 -2.22 2.37
C CYS A 57 2.00 -3.63 2.79
N THR A 58 2.40 -3.97 4.02
CA THR A 58 2.13 -5.26 4.63
C THR A 58 0.73 -5.31 5.21
N GLY A 59 0.02 -6.40 5.01
CA GLY A 59 -1.35 -6.57 5.52
C GLY A 59 -2.38 -5.77 4.73
N GLN A 60 -3.61 -5.78 5.21
CA GLN A 60 -4.77 -5.20 4.54
C GLN A 60 -5.22 -3.91 5.23
N GLY A 61 -5.91 -3.04 4.50
CA GLY A 61 -6.51 -1.85 5.12
C GLY A 61 -5.58 -0.65 5.22
N ASN A 62 -4.48 -0.65 4.46
CA ASN A 62 -3.44 0.36 4.59
C ASN A 62 -3.97 1.72 4.10
N THR A 63 -3.75 2.77 4.88
CA THR A 63 -4.12 4.16 4.53
C THR A 63 -2.99 4.94 3.89
N GLU A 64 -1.77 4.43 4.03
CA GLU A 64 -0.52 5.00 3.55
C GLU A 64 0.49 3.87 3.29
N PRO A 65 1.54 4.11 2.47
CA PRO A 65 2.62 3.15 2.31
C PRO A 65 3.36 2.99 3.64
N LEU A 66 3.26 1.79 4.21
CA LEU A 66 3.60 1.55 5.60
C LEU A 66 5.10 1.68 5.85
N GLN A 67 5.93 1.03 5.03
CA GLN A 67 7.35 0.83 5.33
C GLN A 67 8.22 0.91 4.06
N GLN A 68 9.51 1.19 4.25
CA GLN A 68 10.50 1.12 3.18
C GLN A 68 10.96 -0.32 2.94
N CYS A 69 11.33 -0.63 1.70
CA CYS A 69 11.90 -1.93 1.34
C CYS A 69 13.12 -2.25 2.20
N SER A 70 13.21 -3.48 2.68
CA SER A 70 14.33 -3.93 3.51
C SER A 70 15.64 -3.92 2.71
N PRO A 71 16.77 -3.59 3.34
CA PRO A 71 18.07 -3.66 2.69
C PRO A 71 18.33 -5.07 2.13
N GLY A 72 19.02 -5.13 1.00
CA GLY A 72 19.24 -6.38 0.25
C GLY A 72 18.06 -6.83 -0.62
N HIS A 73 16.98 -6.06 -0.68
CA HIS A 73 15.84 -6.29 -1.59
C HIS A 73 15.51 -5.00 -2.35
N ARG A 74 14.75 -5.16 -3.44
CA ARG A 74 14.25 -4.06 -4.26
C ARG A 74 12.74 -4.18 -4.41
N CYS A 75 12.01 -3.11 -4.08
CA CYS A 75 10.56 -3.06 -4.21
C CYS A 75 10.23 -2.23 -5.47
N ILE A 76 9.66 -2.85 -6.50
CA ILE A 76 9.41 -2.22 -7.80
C ILE A 76 8.09 -1.45 -7.76
N LEU A 77 6.98 -2.12 -7.45
CA LEU A 77 5.66 -1.52 -7.33
C LEU A 77 4.72 -2.52 -6.64
N GLY A 78 3.88 -2.05 -5.73
CA GLY A 78 2.85 -2.88 -5.11
C GLY A 78 3.40 -4.01 -4.22
N ALA A 79 4.55 -3.80 -3.60
CA ALA A 79 5.18 -4.80 -2.74
C ALA A 79 4.32 -5.10 -1.50
N GLU A 80 3.84 -6.35 -1.41
CA GLU A 80 3.07 -6.84 -0.26
C GLU A 80 3.94 -7.06 0.97
N THR A 81 5.25 -7.26 0.76
CA THR A 81 6.25 -7.48 1.81
C THR A 81 7.44 -6.58 1.57
N CYS A 82 8.18 -6.29 2.64
CA CYS A 82 9.40 -5.48 2.55
C CYS A 82 10.62 -6.27 2.09
N THR A 83 10.48 -7.59 1.94
CA THR A 83 11.50 -8.50 1.40
C THR A 83 10.89 -9.30 0.23
N PRO A 84 10.47 -8.63 -0.85
CA PRO A 84 9.83 -9.32 -1.97
C PRO A 84 10.84 -10.22 -2.69
N THR A 85 10.37 -11.40 -3.11
CA THR A 85 11.17 -12.41 -3.85
C THR A 85 10.37 -13.02 -5.00
N ASP A 86 9.32 -12.32 -5.44
CA ASP A 86 8.36 -12.77 -6.44
C ASP A 86 8.77 -12.38 -7.87
N GLY A 87 9.73 -11.46 -8.01
CA GLY A 87 10.20 -10.93 -9.30
C GLY A 87 9.16 -10.03 -10.00
N VAL A 88 8.02 -9.78 -9.35
CA VAL A 88 6.89 -9.01 -9.91
C VAL A 88 6.74 -7.70 -9.15
N THR A 89 6.45 -7.78 -7.85
CA THR A 89 6.32 -6.59 -6.99
C THR A 89 7.66 -6.12 -6.44
N GLY A 90 8.64 -7.03 -6.42
CA GLY A 90 10.03 -6.75 -6.14
C GLY A 90 10.87 -8.01 -6.22
N ASP A 91 12.14 -7.91 -5.86
CA ASP A 91 13.01 -9.09 -5.82
C ASP A 91 14.19 -8.89 -4.86
N ILE A 92 14.95 -9.96 -4.65
CA ILE A 92 16.24 -9.94 -3.99
C ILE A 92 17.19 -9.02 -4.80
N CYS A 93 18.05 -8.29 -4.08
CA CYS A 93 19.06 -7.46 -4.73
C CYS A 93 19.94 -8.31 -5.66
N PRO A 94 20.13 -7.93 -6.94
CA PRO A 94 20.95 -8.70 -7.86
C PRO A 94 22.41 -8.74 -7.40
N GLU A 95 23.08 -9.82 -7.77
CA GLU A 95 24.50 -9.98 -7.48
C GLU A 95 25.33 -8.84 -8.07
N GLY A 96 26.34 -8.41 -7.30
CA GLY A 96 27.22 -7.31 -7.69
C GLY A 96 26.65 -5.91 -7.48
N LEU A 97 25.43 -5.78 -6.94
CA LEU A 97 24.80 -4.51 -6.58
C LEU A 97 24.59 -4.40 -5.06
N PHE A 98 24.46 -3.17 -4.60
CA PHE A 98 24.08 -2.81 -3.23
C PHE A 98 22.67 -2.22 -3.24
N CYS A 99 21.79 -2.74 -2.38
CA CYS A 99 20.44 -2.22 -2.21
C CYS A 99 20.27 -1.71 -0.77
N PRO A 100 20.38 -0.39 -0.52
CA PRO A 100 20.03 0.21 0.77
C PRO A 100 18.52 0.08 1.06
N MET A 101 18.11 0.49 2.26
CA MET A 101 16.68 0.59 2.62
C MET A 101 15.96 1.50 1.62
N GLY A 102 14.76 1.09 1.18
CA GLY A 102 13.98 1.85 0.21
C GLY A 102 14.44 1.70 -1.25
N SER A 103 15.25 0.69 -1.55
CA SER A 103 15.74 0.47 -2.92
C SER A 103 14.63 0.07 -3.88
N VAL A 104 14.59 0.75 -5.01
CA VAL A 104 13.78 0.37 -6.18
C VAL A 104 14.61 -0.43 -7.20
N THR A 105 15.92 -0.14 -7.20
CA THR A 105 16.92 -0.83 -8.00
C THR A 105 18.19 -0.95 -7.17
N GLY A 106 19.10 -1.81 -7.61
CA GLY A 106 20.41 -2.01 -7.02
C GLY A 106 21.40 -1.04 -7.62
N GLU A 107 22.25 -0.50 -6.75
CA GLU A 107 23.26 0.48 -7.08
C GLU A 107 24.61 -0.22 -7.23
N GLY A 108 25.37 0.15 -8.25
CA GLY A 108 26.74 -0.32 -8.41
C GLY A 108 27.66 0.32 -7.38
N CYS A 109 28.80 -0.34 -7.10
CA CYS A 109 29.84 0.28 -6.29
C CYS A 109 30.33 1.57 -6.98
N PRO A 110 30.47 2.70 -6.27
CA PRO A 110 31.04 3.91 -6.86
C PRO A 110 32.46 3.59 -7.36
N LEU A 111 32.74 3.98 -8.61
CA LEU A 111 34.08 3.86 -9.19
C LEU A 111 35.02 4.80 -8.40
N GLY A 112 35.83 4.20 -7.52
CA GLY A 112 36.88 4.87 -6.75
C GLY A 112 38.25 4.67 -7.40
#